data_AF-A0A3D2H8U7-F1
#
_entry.id   AF-A0A3D2H8U7-F1
#
_cell.length_a   1.000
_cell.length_b   1.000
_cell.length_c   1.000
_cell.angle_alpha   90.00
_cell.angle_beta   90.00
_cell.angle_gamma   90.00
#
_symmetry.space_group_name_H-M   'P 1'
#
loop_
_entity.id
_entity.type
_entity.pdbx_description
1 polymer ?
#
loop_
_entity_poly.entity_id
_entity_poly.type
_entity_poly.pdbx_seq_one_letter_code
_entity_poly.pdbx_strand_id
1 'polypeptide(L)'
;MKAKAIDLRILALLGAMFLPTFAVAGTTGTEFLTLYTWINGVATGYAGRAIAIAAVVIGALLSVAKGNPIPILVGVGFAIFLQYTPTIVNGIMTATI
;
A
#
# COMPACT_ATOMS: atom_id res chain seq x y z
N MET A 1 3.27 -52.53 12.62
CA MET A 1 3.95 -51.33 13.18
C MET A 1 4.25 -50.23 12.16
N LYS A 2 4.71 -50.54 10.93
CA LYS A 2 5.05 -49.52 9.91
C LYS A 2 3.85 -48.70 9.39
N ALA A 3 2.68 -49.32 9.20
CA ALA A 3 1.47 -48.64 8.72
C ALA A 3 0.97 -47.53 9.68
N LYS A 4 0.85 -47.85 10.97
CA LYS A 4 0.43 -46.88 12.01
C LYS A 4 1.38 -45.67 12.14
N ALA A 5 2.67 -45.85 11.84
CA ALA A 5 3.64 -44.77 11.83
C ALA A 5 3.50 -43.85 10.60
N ILE A 6 3.00 -44.37 9.47
CA ILE A 6 2.71 -43.59 8.26
C ILE A 6 1.43 -42.76 8.48
N ASP A 7 0.38 -43.36 9.05
CA ASP A 7 -0.87 -42.65 9.36
C ASP A 7 -0.64 -41.48 10.31
N LEU A 8 0.20 -41.68 11.34
CA LEU A 8 0.56 -40.62 12.29
C LEU A 8 1.34 -39.48 11.63
N ARG A 9 2.19 -39.77 10.63
CA ARG A 9 2.92 -38.75 9.85
C ARG A 9 1.99 -37.96 8.94
N ILE A 10 1.00 -38.62 8.33
CA ILE A 10 -0.01 -37.96 7.49
C ILE A 10 -0.87 -37.02 8.34
N LEU A 11 -1.33 -37.48 9.51
CA LEU A 11 -2.06 -36.64 10.47
C LEU A 11 -1.24 -35.44 10.96
N ALA A 12 0.05 -35.63 11.22
CA ALA A 12 0.94 -34.54 11.62
C ALA A 12 1.16 -33.50 10.48
N LEU A 13 1.27 -33.96 9.23
CA LEU A 13 1.39 -33.08 8.06
C LEU A 13 0.11 -32.28 7.80
N LEU A 14 -1.05 -32.93 7.93
CA LEU A 14 -2.35 -32.23 7.84
C LEU A 14 -2.52 -31.21 8.98
N GLY A 15 -2.07 -31.54 10.20
CA GLY A 15 -2.05 -30.61 11.32
C GLY A 15 -1.13 -29.40 11.09
N ALA A 16 0.01 -29.61 10.43
CA ALA A 16 0.96 -28.55 10.10
C ALA A 16 0.40 -27.53 9.10
N MET A 17 -0.59 -27.91 8.26
CA MET A 17 -1.28 -26.98 7.34
C MET A 17 -2.20 -25.98 8.05
N PHE A 18 -2.56 -26.23 9.31
CA PHE A 18 -3.35 -25.31 10.14
C PHE A 18 -2.48 -24.43 11.04
N LEU A 19 -1.15 -24.51 10.93
CA LEU A 19 -0.27 -23.60 11.66
C LEU A 19 -0.42 -22.21 11.08
N PRO A 20 -0.72 -21.17 11.90
CA PRO A 20 -0.76 -19.81 11.42
C PRO A 20 0.64 -19.42 10.90
N THR A 21 0.69 -18.87 9.69
CA THR A 21 1.89 -18.19 9.19
C THR A 21 2.09 -16.94 10.04
N PHE A 22 3.21 -16.87 10.77
CA PHE A 22 3.56 -15.69 11.55
C PHE A 22 3.92 -14.54 10.60
N ALA A 23 2.97 -13.63 10.38
CA ALA A 23 3.23 -12.33 9.77
C ALA A 23 3.96 -11.43 10.78
N VAL A 24 5.25 -11.18 10.55
CA VAL A 24 6.04 -10.25 11.36
C VAL A 24 5.99 -8.87 10.72
N ALA A 25 5.08 -8.01 11.19
CA ALA A 25 5.05 -6.59 10.80
C ALA A 25 6.15 -5.82 11.53
N GLY A 26 6.76 -4.83 10.86
CA GLY A 26 7.73 -3.93 11.49
C GLY A 26 7.01 -3.03 12.51
N THR A 27 7.13 -3.37 13.80
CA THR A 27 6.52 -2.61 14.92
C THR A 27 7.53 -1.74 15.68
N THR A 28 8.78 -1.70 15.21
CA THR A 28 9.85 -0.87 15.77
C THR A 28 9.78 0.56 15.23
N GLY A 29 10.42 1.53 15.93
CA GLY A 29 10.51 2.92 15.47
C GLY A 29 9.39 3.85 15.95
N THR A 30 8.94 3.70 17.20
CA THR A 30 7.85 4.51 17.77
C THR A 30 8.16 6.01 17.81
N GLU A 31 9.44 6.40 17.82
CA GLU A 31 9.90 7.78 17.79
C GLU A 31 9.44 8.55 16.54
N PHE A 32 9.16 7.87 15.42
CA PHE A 32 8.63 8.49 14.20
C PHE A 32 7.13 8.25 13.98
N LEU A 33 6.44 7.59 14.91
CA LEU A 33 5.02 7.24 14.75
C LEU A 33 4.12 8.47 14.59
N THR A 34 4.37 9.52 15.37
CA THR A 34 3.62 10.78 15.29
C THR A 34 3.82 11.46 13.94
N LEU A 35 5.06 11.49 13.44
CA LEU A 35 5.38 12.06 12.14
C LEU A 35 4.72 11.26 11.01
N TYR A 36 4.85 9.93 11.04
CA TYR A 36 4.19 9.03 10.09
C TYR A 36 2.67 9.26 10.06
N THR A 37 2.03 9.33 11.23
CA THR A 37 0.57 9.51 11.33
C THR A 37 0.15 10.85 10.73
N TRP A 38 0.90 11.92 10.99
CA TRP A 38 0.63 13.23 10.42
C TRP A 38 0.80 13.24 8.90
N ILE A 39 1.91 12.73 8.36
CA ILE A 39 2.16 12.65 6.91
C ILE A 39 1.09 11.81 6.22
N ASN A 40 0.78 10.63 6.77
CA ASN A 40 -0.24 9.74 6.23
C ASN A 40 -1.62 10.40 6.24
N GLY A 41 -1.97 11.14 7.30
CA GLY A 41 -3.20 11.93 7.38
C GLY A 41 -3.27 13.04 6.32
N VAL A 42 -2.15 13.73 6.07
CA VAL A 42 -2.06 14.74 5.00
C VAL A 42 -2.26 14.09 3.63
N ALA A 43 -1.57 12.99 3.35
CA ALA A 43 -1.62 12.30 2.05
C ALA A 43 -2.98 11.65 1.77
N THR A 44 -3.63 11.07 2.78
CA THR A 44 -4.91 10.34 2.61
C THR A 44 -6.15 11.21 2.83
N GLY A 45 -6.00 12.35 3.51
CA GLY A 45 -7.08 13.27 3.84
C GLY A 45 -7.40 14.30 2.75
N TYR A 46 -8.12 15.36 3.14
CA TYR A 46 -8.56 16.41 2.21
C TYR A 46 -7.40 17.18 1.57
N ALA A 47 -6.24 17.28 2.25
CA ALA A 47 -5.06 17.93 1.69
C ALA A 47 -4.55 17.20 0.45
N GLY A 48 -4.32 15.88 0.53
CA GLY A 48 -3.93 15.06 -0.62
C GLY A 48 -4.94 15.11 -1.75
N ARG A 49 -6.24 15.06 -1.44
CA ARG A 49 -7.31 15.18 -2.44
C ARG A 49 -7.32 16.53 -3.15
N ALA A 50 -7.14 17.63 -2.40
CA ALA A 50 -7.06 18.97 -2.96
C ALA A 50 -5.84 19.11 -3.89
N ILE A 51 -4.68 18.59 -3.49
CA ILE A 51 -3.45 18.59 -4.30
C ILE A 51 -3.64 17.77 -5.58
N ALA A 52 -4.27 16.59 -5.49
CA ALA A 52 -4.56 15.75 -6.65
C ALA A 52 -5.47 16.46 -7.67
N ILE A 53 -6.56 17.08 -7.21
CA ILE A 53 -7.46 17.85 -8.07
C ILE A 53 -6.72 19.04 -8.69
N ALA A 54 -5.97 19.80 -7.89
CA ALA A 54 -5.22 20.95 -8.38
C ALA A 54 -4.19 20.55 -9.46
N ALA A 55 -3.49 19.43 -9.28
CA ALA A 55 -2.52 18.94 -10.26
C ALA A 55 -3.16 18.63 -11.62
N VAL A 56 -4.34 18.01 -11.62
CA VAL A 56 -5.09 17.73 -12.86
C VAL A 56 -5.57 19.03 -13.51
N VAL A 57 -6.12 19.96 -12.72
CA VAL A 57 -6.58 21.26 -13.23
C VAL A 57 -5.44 22.07 -13.82
N ILE A 58 -4.31 22.18 -13.13
CA ILE A 58 -3.12 22.88 -13.64
C ILE A 58 -2.58 22.19 -14.90
N GLY A 59 -2.52 20.85 -14.91
CA GLY A 59 -2.15 20.08 -16.09
C GLY A 59 -3.05 20.37 -17.29
N ALA A 60 -4.37 20.44 -17.07
CA ALA A 60 -5.35 20.79 -18.09
C ALA A 60 -5.14 22.21 -18.65
N LEU A 61 -4.95 23.20 -17.78
CA LEU A 61 -4.68 24.59 -18.18
C LEU A 61 -3.40 24.69 -19.01
N LEU A 62 -2.33 24.02 -18.60
CA LEU A 62 -1.07 23.98 -19.34
C LEU A 62 -1.20 23.26 -20.69
N SER A 63 -2.03 22.22 -20.77
CA SER A 63 -2.31 21.52 -22.02
C SER A 63 -3.02 22.40 -23.04
N VAL A 64 -3.99 23.20 -22.61
CA VAL A 64 -4.66 24.19 -23.47
C VAL A 64 -3.66 25.26 -23.92
N ALA A 65 -2.87 25.80 -23.00
CA ALA A 65 -1.88 26.84 -23.32
C ALA A 65 -0.81 26.38 -24.33
N LYS A 66 -0.44 25.09 -24.30
CA LYS A 66 0.61 24.51 -25.15
C LYS A 66 0.07 23.79 -26.39
N GLY A 67 -1.24 23.61 -26.53
CA GLY A 67 -1.84 22.78 -27.59
C GLY A 67 -1.39 21.32 -27.57
N ASN A 68 -0.95 20.81 -26.42
CA ASN A 68 -0.39 19.47 -26.26
C ASN A 68 -1.05 18.76 -25.06
N PRO A 69 -1.56 17.52 -25.21
CA PRO A 69 -2.22 16.78 -24.12
C PRO A 69 -1.28 16.19 -23.06
N ILE A 70 0.05 16.23 -23.24
CA ILE A 70 0.99 15.62 -22.29
C ILE A 70 0.88 16.19 -20.85
N PRO A 71 0.81 17.51 -20.62
CA PRO A 71 0.70 18.07 -19.26
C PRO A 71 -0.49 17.55 -18.44
N ILE A 72 -1.69 17.42 -19.02
CA ILE A 72 -2.85 16.87 -18.31
C ILE A 72 -2.65 15.38 -17.97
N LEU A 73 -2.05 14.60 -18.87
CA LEU A 73 -1.75 13.19 -18.60
C LEU A 73 -0.77 13.03 -17.43
N VAL A 74 0.23 13.91 -17.33
CA VAL A 74 1.14 13.95 -16.19
C VAL A 74 0.40 14.32 -14.90
N GLY A 75 -0.49 15.30 -14.93
CA GLY A 75 -1.30 15.69 -13.77
C GLY A 75 -2.19 14.54 -13.27
N VAL A 76 -2.81 13.80 -14.19
CA VAL A 76 -3.61 12.60 -13.86
C VAL A 76 -2.73 11.49 -13.30
N GLY A 77 -1.59 11.20 -13.92
CA GLY A 77 -0.65 10.19 -13.41
C GLY A 77 -0.17 10.53 -12.00
N PHE A 78 0.20 11.78 -11.75
CA PHE A 78 0.56 12.27 -10.42
C PHE A 78 -0.56 12.08 -9.40
N ALA A 79 -1.81 12.44 -9.75
CA ALA A 79 -2.96 12.28 -8.87
C ALA A 79 -3.19 10.80 -8.48
N ILE A 80 -3.06 9.88 -9.44
CA ILE A 80 -3.16 8.44 -9.21
C ILE A 80 -2.07 7.99 -8.22
N PHE A 81 -0.80 8.30 -8.51
CA PHE A 81 0.29 7.88 -7.63
C PHE A 81 0.18 8.49 -6.25
N LEU A 82 -0.19 9.76 -6.11
CA LEU A 82 -0.36 10.40 -4.81
C LEU A 82 -1.46 9.72 -3.98
N GLN A 83 -2.55 9.26 -4.62
CA GLN A 83 -3.66 8.61 -3.93
C GLN A 83 -3.38 7.16 -3.53
N TYR A 84 -2.66 6.40 -4.36
CA TYR A 84 -2.42 4.97 -4.12
C TYR A 84 -1.11 4.66 -3.39
N THR A 85 -0.10 5.53 -3.50
CA THR A 85 1.21 5.34 -2.82
C THR A 85 1.07 5.05 -1.32
N PRO A 86 0.25 5.78 -0.52
CA PRO A 86 0.11 5.47 0.91
C PRO A 86 -0.37 4.05 1.17
N THR A 87 -1.31 3.56 0.36
CA THR A 87 -1.83 2.19 0.49
C THR A 87 -0.78 1.15 0.12
N ILE A 88 -0.03 1.39 -0.96
CA ILE A 88 1.03 0.48 -1.42
C ILE A 88 2.16 0.40 -0.39
N VAL A 89 2.66 1.56 0.07
CA VAL A 89 3.76 1.63 1.05
C VAL A 89 3.35 0.94 2.33
N ASN A 90 2.19 1.27 2.88
CA ASN A 90 1.73 0.67 4.13
C ASN A 90 1.48 -0.83 3.96
N GLY A 91 0.89 -1.26 2.84
CA GLY A 91 0.64 -2.67 2.54
C GLY A 91 1.91 -3.52 2.42
N ILE A 92 3.01 -2.97 1.90
CA ILE A 92 4.32 -3.65 1.83
C ILE A 92 4.99 -3.70 3.21
N MET A 93 4.84 -2.62 4.00
CA MET A 93 5.49 -2.52 5.31
C MET A 93 4.74 -3.24 6.43
N THR A 94 3.46 -3.56 6.22
CA THR A 94 2.68 -4.45 7.09
C THR A 94 2.76 -5.89 6.58
N ALA A 95 2.98 -6.85 7.48
CA ALA A 95 2.92 -8.26 7.09
C ALA A 95 1.46 -8.65 6.80
N THR A 96 1.14 -8.84 5.52
CA THR A 96 -0.18 -9.31 5.07
C THR A 96 -0.12 -10.84 4.94
N ILE A 97 -1.01 -11.55 5.66
CA ILE A 97 -1.21 -13.01 5.56
C ILE A 97 -2.24 -13.31 4.48
#